data_AF-A0A8X6GAD3-F1
#
_entry.id   AF-A0A8X6GAD3-F1
#
_cell.length_a   1.000
_cell.length_b   1.000
_cell.length_c   1.000
_cell.angle_alpha   90.00
_cell.angle_beta   90.00
_cell.angle_gamma   90.00
#
_symmetry.space_group_name_H-M   'P 1'
#
loop_
_entity.id
_entity.type
_entity.pdbx_description
1 polymer ?
#
loop_
_entity_poly.entity_id
_entity_poly.type
_entity_poly.pdbx_seq_one_letter_code
_entity_poly.pdbx_strand_id
1 'polypeptide(L)'
;MCYNIISVFSNIKYTEENFGLLCTKQQKSDFSSSAVFLVKKHHTTKNWKYIVRDGKTPDKEFIPHCVEEGNDAIKHSLLMSKLQKCSSVSEQIEAFESEISLTPEDLQNRTAFCKSLEEIFKIYFTKFKLYQFGSSINGLGFRGCDLDVCLQTNFEDKEYVSLKDVPTPYEVKEQIIPPEDVLRLQPFFMLRLVRRILFKHIPDMNKILLIKARCPILRFYSKDYNVFCDFSCESKNSIRNTMLLRLLGYMDSRFPTLTKIIRYWGKYGGFVGDIEMFNSYAFSLLVVHFLQTRNPPILPPVKELASKSEYLQQVVLEDTKQMFEDLKQFPPSKNSKTVEELLQEFFFHYLTYDYTRIMQPSTSSSISLSSYVPDVDDSTDKFEVNTLNIQDPFRPNFNVTAGPNYKYCKYFLNNLLQVCMAYQNNSFDNTKADRWGLDLVFNEPMSETRIHKEWQDHHNHTIEILPEPDIASKLEKIFKYVLLFNCVTCHIPPNECTDSKTLLKLHCKVYNNTWHGRDWAAEIYNKDNNLSPLELEHFISKELVSKSNDRKSLVSEFICELKEHHEKKLTVHLNFMESKPPILAVFLKEFIPRTLKIF
;
A
#
# COMPACT_ATOMS: atom_id res chain seq x y z
N MET A 1 -14.44 2.90 33.03
CA MET A 1 -15.33 1.85 32.46
C MET A 1 -14.51 0.99 31.51
N CYS A 2 -13.64 0.14 32.05
CA CYS A 2 -12.52 -0.51 31.35
C CYS A 2 -12.55 -2.04 31.45
N TYR A 3 -13.71 -2.71 31.33
CA TYR A 3 -13.79 -4.16 31.60
C TYR A 3 -14.51 -5.04 30.56
N ASN A 4 -14.91 -4.52 29.40
CA ASN A 4 -15.69 -5.31 28.41
C ASN A 4 -14.97 -5.62 27.08
N ILE A 5 -13.66 -5.40 26.95
CA ILE A 5 -12.91 -5.67 25.70
C ILE A 5 -12.28 -7.08 25.66
N ILE A 6 -12.22 -7.80 26.79
CA ILE A 6 -11.41 -9.03 26.91
C ILE A 6 -12.20 -10.32 26.58
N SER A 7 -13.53 -10.32 26.55
CA SER A 7 -14.30 -11.58 26.39
C SER A 7 -14.64 -12.00 24.96
N VAL A 8 -14.30 -11.20 23.93
CA VAL A 8 -14.67 -11.47 22.53
C VAL A 8 -13.55 -12.14 21.71
N PHE A 9 -12.31 -12.13 22.20
CA PHE A 9 -11.13 -12.54 21.43
C PHE A 9 -10.64 -13.97 21.67
N SER A 10 -11.29 -14.73 22.56
CA SER A 10 -10.87 -16.08 22.95
C SER A 10 -11.35 -17.21 22.02
N ASN A 11 -12.00 -16.93 20.89
CA ASN A 11 -12.61 -17.96 20.02
C ASN A 11 -12.40 -17.75 18.50
N ILE A 12 -11.32 -17.09 18.08
CA ILE A 12 -11.10 -16.81 16.65
C ILE A 12 -10.44 -18.03 15.97
N LYS A 13 -11.25 -18.76 15.19
CA LYS A 13 -10.83 -19.85 14.30
C LYS A 13 -10.05 -19.31 13.10
N TYR A 14 -9.03 -20.02 12.65
CA TYR A 14 -8.26 -19.66 11.46
C TYR A 14 -8.74 -20.46 10.24
N THR A 15 -9.70 -19.92 9.50
CA THR A 15 -10.05 -20.37 8.14
C THR A 15 -10.41 -19.15 7.28
N GLU A 16 -10.21 -19.23 5.95
CA GLU A 16 -10.45 -18.13 4.97
C GLU A 16 -11.86 -17.50 5.03
N GLU A 17 -12.84 -18.20 5.62
CA GLU A 17 -14.18 -17.66 5.88
C GLU A 17 -14.21 -16.53 6.92
N ASN A 18 -13.20 -16.42 7.80
CA ASN A 18 -13.17 -15.43 8.88
C ASN A 18 -12.63 -14.04 8.50
N PHE A 19 -12.13 -13.85 7.27
CA PHE A 19 -11.98 -12.49 6.74
C PHE A 19 -13.32 -11.75 6.69
N GLY A 20 -14.45 -12.47 6.54
CA GLY A 20 -15.79 -11.92 6.65
C GLY A 20 -16.25 -11.61 8.10
N LEU A 21 -15.66 -12.23 9.12
CA LEU A 21 -16.09 -12.06 10.52
C LEU A 21 -15.41 -10.90 11.26
N LEU A 22 -14.26 -10.42 10.79
CA LEU A 22 -13.69 -9.13 11.21
C LEU A 22 -14.60 -7.94 10.84
N CYS A 23 -15.47 -8.10 9.83
CA CYS A 23 -16.37 -7.04 9.35
C CYS A 23 -17.80 -7.09 9.90
N THR A 24 -18.26 -8.17 10.55
CA THR A 24 -19.70 -8.35 10.82
C THR A 24 -20.21 -7.84 12.17
N LYS A 25 -19.36 -7.37 13.09
CA LYS A 25 -19.84 -6.77 14.37
C LYS A 25 -20.18 -5.28 14.32
N GLN A 26 -20.08 -4.62 13.16
CA GLN A 26 -20.63 -3.26 12.96
C GLN A 26 -21.93 -3.22 12.13
N GLN A 27 -22.51 -4.35 11.70
CA GLN A 27 -23.74 -4.37 10.89
C GLN A 27 -24.75 -5.47 11.22
N LYS A 28 -24.86 -5.89 12.48
CA LYS A 28 -26.07 -6.59 12.95
C LYS A 28 -26.59 -5.94 14.23
N SER A 29 -27.43 -4.93 14.06
CA SER A 29 -28.44 -4.56 15.06
C SER A 29 -29.76 -5.17 14.61
N ASP A 30 -30.36 -5.93 15.51
CA ASP A 30 -31.67 -6.55 15.36
C ASP A 30 -32.72 -5.56 14.87
N PHE A 31 -33.47 -5.99 13.84
CA PHE A 31 -34.76 -5.40 13.51
C PHE A 31 -35.73 -5.66 14.66
N SER A 32 -35.90 -4.68 15.53
CA SER A 32 -37.17 -4.49 16.24
C SER A 32 -37.42 -3.01 16.48
N SER A 33 -38.71 -2.72 16.56
CA SER A 33 -39.41 -1.47 16.34
C SER A 33 -38.91 -0.21 17.06
N SER A 34 -39.05 0.91 16.34
CA SER A 34 -39.28 2.30 16.79
C SER A 34 -38.21 2.99 17.65
N ALA A 35 -37.41 3.87 17.03
CA ALA A 35 -37.29 5.30 17.40
C ALA A 35 -36.05 5.98 16.76
N VAL A 36 -36.32 7.11 16.09
CA VAL A 36 -35.46 8.28 15.82
C VAL A 36 -34.15 8.08 15.03
N PHE A 37 -34.23 8.49 13.77
CA PHE A 37 -33.14 8.69 12.81
C PHE A 37 -32.06 9.66 13.31
N LEU A 38 -30.80 9.21 13.29
CA LEU A 38 -29.63 10.06 13.07
C LEU A 38 -28.89 9.53 11.84
N VAL A 39 -29.32 10.02 10.68
CA VAL A 39 -28.66 9.79 9.39
C VAL A 39 -27.27 10.44 9.45
N LYS A 40 -26.21 9.64 9.58
CA LYS A 40 -24.85 10.07 9.20
C LYS A 40 -24.91 10.46 7.73
N LYS A 41 -24.83 11.77 7.45
CA LYS A 41 -24.79 12.31 6.09
C LYS A 41 -23.64 11.64 5.33
N HIS A 42 -24.02 10.84 4.34
CA HIS A 42 -23.13 10.34 3.30
C HIS A 42 -22.44 11.52 2.61
N HIS A 43 -21.13 11.70 2.86
CA HIS A 43 -20.29 12.50 1.97
C HIS A 43 -20.04 11.67 0.72
N THR A 44 -20.97 11.78 -0.22
CA THR A 44 -20.84 11.15 -1.53
C THR A 44 -20.41 12.22 -2.52
N THR A 45 -19.31 11.97 -3.21
CA THR A 45 -18.99 12.55 -4.52
C THR A 45 -19.91 12.01 -5.62
N LYS A 46 -21.00 11.30 -5.28
CA LYS A 46 -22.09 10.85 -6.18
C LYS A 46 -22.75 11.98 -7.00
N ASN A 47 -22.40 13.24 -6.75
CA ASN A 47 -22.85 14.39 -7.53
C ASN A 47 -21.86 14.90 -8.59
N TRP A 48 -20.77 14.18 -8.87
CA TRP A 48 -20.14 14.29 -10.19
C TRP A 48 -21.08 13.65 -11.23
N LYS A 49 -22.12 14.39 -11.61
CA LYS A 49 -22.72 14.22 -12.92
C LYS A 49 -21.63 14.59 -13.92
N TYR A 50 -21.13 13.63 -14.66
CA TYR A 50 -20.45 13.87 -15.92
C TYR A 50 -21.29 14.86 -16.72
N ILE A 51 -20.79 16.07 -16.92
CA ILE A 51 -21.39 16.97 -17.91
C ILE A 51 -20.82 16.51 -19.25
N VAL A 52 -21.45 15.48 -19.80
CA VAL A 52 -21.46 15.30 -21.26
C VAL A 52 -22.09 16.57 -21.83
N ARG A 53 -21.49 17.15 -22.86
CA ARG A 53 -21.89 18.45 -23.46
C ARG A 53 -23.38 18.55 -23.79
N ASP A 54 -24.11 17.44 -23.91
CA ASP A 54 -25.51 17.39 -24.32
C ASP A 54 -26.42 16.64 -23.32
N GLY A 55 -26.57 17.17 -22.10
CA GLY A 55 -27.82 17.14 -21.31
C GLY A 55 -28.62 15.85 -21.06
N LYS A 56 -28.16 14.66 -21.47
CA LYS A 56 -28.86 13.37 -21.28
C LYS A 56 -28.10 12.51 -20.27
N THR A 57 -28.82 12.04 -19.26
CA THR A 57 -28.34 11.06 -18.28
C THR A 57 -27.97 9.75 -18.97
N PRO A 58 -26.76 9.20 -18.76
CA PRO A 58 -26.45 7.86 -19.21
C PRO A 58 -27.06 6.86 -18.24
N ASP A 59 -28.04 6.08 -18.72
CA ASP A 59 -28.35 4.78 -18.14
C ASP A 59 -27.16 3.86 -18.46
N LYS A 60 -26.29 3.57 -17.47
CA LYS A 60 -25.47 2.34 -17.38
C LYS A 60 -24.53 2.34 -16.18
N GLU A 61 -24.27 1.12 -15.71
CA GLU A 61 -23.35 0.71 -14.65
C GLU A 61 -22.00 1.45 -14.71
N PHE A 62 -21.50 1.80 -13.53
CA PHE A 62 -20.24 2.50 -13.32
C PHE A 62 -19.06 1.68 -13.88
N ILE A 63 -18.49 2.14 -15.00
CA ILE A 63 -17.24 1.63 -15.54
C ILE A 63 -16.08 2.41 -14.88
N PRO A 64 -15.11 1.77 -14.22
CA PRO A 64 -14.12 2.42 -13.36
C PRO A 64 -12.98 3.15 -14.10
N HIS A 65 -13.21 3.67 -15.32
CA HIS A 65 -12.14 4.18 -16.20
C HIS A 65 -11.90 5.70 -16.22
N CYS A 66 -12.43 6.47 -15.28
CA CYS A 66 -12.19 7.92 -15.26
C CYS A 66 -11.55 8.33 -13.95
N VAL A 67 -10.25 8.07 -13.83
CA VAL A 67 -9.40 8.89 -12.97
C VAL A 67 -9.24 10.21 -13.72
N GLU A 68 -9.80 11.30 -13.18
CA GLU A 68 -9.58 12.65 -13.71
C GLU A 68 -8.10 12.97 -13.55
N GLU A 69 -7.33 12.81 -14.62
CA GLU A 69 -5.97 13.28 -14.70
C GLU A 69 -5.94 14.48 -15.68
N GLY A 70 -4.96 15.37 -15.53
CA GLY A 70 -4.79 16.49 -16.46
C GLY A 70 -4.68 16.02 -17.93
N ASN A 71 -4.86 16.92 -18.91
CA ASN A 71 -4.86 16.54 -20.34
C ASN A 71 -3.59 15.79 -20.79
N ASP A 72 -2.48 15.94 -20.05
CA ASP A 72 -1.18 15.32 -20.32
C ASP A 72 -0.96 13.96 -19.63
N ALA A 73 -2.01 13.41 -19.05
CA ALA A 73 -1.97 12.10 -18.40
C ALA A 73 -1.71 10.97 -19.40
N ILE A 74 -0.89 10.02 -18.97
CA ILE A 74 -0.48 8.93 -19.85
C ILE A 74 -1.60 7.91 -19.93
N LYS A 75 -2.06 7.69 -21.16
CA LYS A 75 -2.99 6.60 -21.44
C LYS A 75 -2.34 5.28 -21.07
N HIS A 76 -2.97 4.54 -20.17
CA HIS A 76 -2.53 3.23 -19.72
C HIS A 76 -2.20 2.29 -20.87
N SER A 77 -3.06 2.23 -21.89
CA SER A 77 -2.86 1.41 -23.08
C SER A 77 -1.58 1.76 -23.87
N LEU A 78 -1.22 3.04 -23.93
CA LEU A 78 0.01 3.48 -24.59
C LEU A 78 1.24 3.04 -23.78
N LEU A 79 1.18 3.17 -22.46
CA LEU A 79 2.25 2.69 -21.58
C LEU A 79 2.43 1.19 -21.73
N MET A 80 1.35 0.39 -21.66
CA MET A 80 1.46 -1.07 -21.81
C MET A 80 2.07 -1.43 -23.17
N SER A 81 1.67 -0.75 -24.25
CA SER A 81 2.27 -0.96 -25.58
C SER A 81 3.77 -0.64 -25.64
N LYS A 82 4.26 0.32 -24.85
CA LYS A 82 5.69 0.62 -24.74
C LYS A 82 6.43 -0.45 -23.93
N LEU A 83 5.89 -0.86 -22.79
CA LEU A 83 6.49 -1.91 -21.94
C LEU A 83 6.62 -3.24 -22.69
N GLN A 84 5.65 -3.56 -23.54
CA GLN A 84 5.67 -4.76 -24.39
C GLN A 84 6.79 -4.78 -25.43
N LYS A 85 7.35 -3.62 -25.79
CA LYS A 85 8.46 -3.53 -26.76
C LYS A 85 9.85 -3.69 -26.13
N CYS A 86 9.92 -3.69 -24.80
CA CYS A 86 11.17 -3.85 -24.07
C CYS A 86 11.71 -5.28 -24.20
N SER A 87 12.98 -5.48 -23.89
CA SER A 87 13.67 -6.77 -23.95
C SER A 87 13.90 -7.42 -22.58
N SER A 88 13.76 -6.66 -21.50
CA SER A 88 13.88 -7.13 -20.11
C SER A 88 12.94 -6.37 -19.16
N VAL A 89 12.68 -6.92 -17.97
CA VAL A 89 11.91 -6.23 -16.92
C VAL A 89 12.64 -4.96 -16.46
N SER A 90 13.96 -5.02 -16.34
CA SER A 90 14.78 -3.84 -16.05
C SER A 90 14.56 -2.71 -17.07
N GLU A 91 14.52 -3.00 -18.37
CA GLU A 91 14.18 -2.02 -19.41
C GLU A 91 12.72 -1.54 -19.30
N GLN A 92 11.78 -2.40 -18.91
CA GLN A 92 10.41 -1.99 -18.62
C GLN A 92 10.33 -1.02 -17.45
N ILE A 93 11.13 -1.22 -16.39
CA ILE A 93 11.18 -0.31 -15.23
C ILE A 93 11.70 1.07 -15.65
N GLU A 94 12.76 1.11 -16.45
CA GLU A 94 13.31 2.37 -16.99
C GLU A 94 12.31 3.07 -17.92
N ALA A 95 11.71 2.33 -18.86
CA ALA A 95 10.68 2.84 -19.75
C ALA A 95 9.48 3.37 -18.96
N PHE A 96 9.01 2.61 -17.96
CA PHE A 96 7.95 3.03 -17.05
C PHE A 96 8.30 4.36 -16.38
N GLU A 97 9.46 4.45 -15.73
CA GLU A 97 9.88 5.66 -15.02
C GLU A 97 9.99 6.87 -15.94
N SER A 98 10.58 6.69 -17.13
CA SER A 98 10.73 7.76 -18.12
C SER A 98 9.40 8.30 -18.62
N GLU A 99 8.39 7.43 -18.75
CA GLU A 99 7.08 7.82 -19.22
C GLU A 99 6.29 8.52 -18.12
N ILE A 100 6.13 7.86 -16.96
CA ILE A 100 5.17 8.28 -15.93
C ILE A 100 5.63 9.46 -15.08
N SER A 101 6.93 9.73 -14.98
CA SER A 101 7.45 10.78 -14.09
C SER A 101 7.16 12.19 -14.60
N LEU A 102 6.91 13.12 -13.67
CA LEU A 102 6.79 14.55 -13.99
C LEU A 102 8.03 15.06 -14.72
N THR A 103 7.82 15.79 -15.81
CA THR A 103 8.89 16.42 -16.57
C THR A 103 9.35 17.72 -15.89
N PRO A 104 10.55 18.24 -16.23
CA PRO A 104 10.97 19.56 -15.75
C PRO A 104 9.99 20.69 -16.10
N GLU A 105 9.33 20.59 -17.26
CA GLU A 105 8.30 21.53 -17.69
C GLU A 105 7.05 21.44 -16.82
N ASP A 106 6.59 20.22 -16.48
CA ASP A 106 5.47 20.02 -15.55
C ASP A 106 5.74 20.70 -14.21
N LEU A 107 6.95 20.50 -13.67
CA LEU A 107 7.38 21.09 -12.40
C LEU A 107 7.44 22.62 -12.49
N GLN A 108 8.03 23.16 -13.57
CA GLN A 108 8.12 24.59 -13.80
C GLN A 108 6.74 25.24 -13.90
N ASN A 109 5.79 24.64 -14.64
CA ASN A 109 4.43 25.13 -14.79
C ASN A 109 3.69 25.14 -13.44
N ARG A 110 3.84 24.08 -12.63
CA ARG A 110 3.27 24.02 -11.27
C ARG A 110 3.85 25.10 -10.36
N THR A 111 5.17 25.29 -10.37
CA THR A 111 5.82 26.36 -9.61
C THR A 111 5.38 27.75 -10.08
N ALA A 112 5.24 27.97 -11.39
CA ALA A 112 4.75 29.22 -11.95
C ALA A 112 3.31 29.51 -11.52
N PHE A 113 2.45 28.48 -11.49
CA PHE A 113 1.08 28.63 -11.00
C PHE A 113 1.05 29.01 -9.51
N CYS A 114 1.83 28.33 -8.65
CA CYS A 114 1.95 28.71 -7.23
C CYS A 114 2.40 30.16 -7.06
N LYS A 115 3.41 30.61 -7.82
CA LYS A 115 3.85 32.02 -7.81
C LYS A 115 2.75 32.99 -8.21
N SER A 116 1.92 32.64 -9.20
CA SER A 116 0.77 33.48 -9.59
C SER A 116 -0.25 33.63 -8.46
N LEU A 117 -0.50 32.54 -7.70
CA LEU A 117 -1.37 32.58 -6.52
C LEU A 117 -0.77 33.43 -5.41
N GLU A 118 0.55 33.36 -5.20
CA GLU A 118 1.25 34.20 -4.23
C GLU A 118 1.09 35.69 -4.54
N GLU A 119 1.25 36.11 -5.79
CA GLU A 119 1.05 37.51 -6.18
C GLU A 119 -0.38 38.00 -5.92
N ILE A 120 -1.38 37.14 -6.14
CA ILE A 120 -2.77 37.44 -5.82
C ILE A 120 -2.96 37.61 -4.30
N PHE A 121 -2.39 36.71 -3.51
CA PHE A 121 -2.58 36.69 -2.06
C PHE A 121 -1.82 37.78 -1.31
N LYS A 122 -0.70 38.29 -1.85
CA LYS A 122 0.00 39.48 -1.33
C LYS A 122 -0.88 40.73 -1.22
N ILE A 123 -1.94 40.81 -2.02
CA ILE A 123 -2.90 41.93 -1.97
C ILE A 123 -3.76 41.89 -0.69
N TYR A 124 -3.96 40.71 -0.11
CA TYR A 124 -4.95 40.49 0.97
C TYR A 124 -4.33 40.05 2.30
N PHE A 125 -3.16 39.40 2.29
CA PHE A 125 -2.56 38.83 3.48
C PHE A 125 -1.21 39.49 3.77
N THR A 126 -1.04 40.01 4.99
CA THR A 126 0.19 40.68 5.43
C THR A 126 1.32 39.72 5.79
N LYS A 127 0.98 38.50 6.24
CA LYS A 127 1.92 37.44 6.61
C LYS A 127 1.33 36.09 6.22
N PHE A 128 1.88 35.47 5.17
CA PHE A 128 1.44 34.16 4.70
C PHE A 128 2.58 33.43 3.99
N LYS A 129 2.40 32.12 3.79
CA LYS A 129 3.23 31.30 2.92
C LYS A 129 2.37 30.30 2.16
N LEU A 130 2.68 30.08 0.89
CA LEU A 130 2.10 29.01 0.09
C LEU A 130 3.12 27.89 -0.04
N TYR A 131 2.71 26.68 0.32
CA TYR A 131 3.53 25.49 0.13
C TYR A 131 2.92 24.64 -0.97
N GLN A 132 3.70 24.37 -2.00
CA GLN A 132 3.46 23.19 -2.82
C GLN A 132 3.77 21.95 -1.99
N PHE A 133 2.89 20.95 -1.98
CA PHE A 133 3.15 19.68 -1.30
C PHE A 133 2.66 18.48 -2.12
N GLY A 134 2.71 17.28 -1.52
CA GLY A 134 2.18 16.06 -2.11
C GLY A 134 2.99 15.56 -3.30
N SER A 135 2.26 14.95 -4.25
CA SER A 135 2.86 14.20 -5.36
C SER A 135 3.72 15.07 -6.28
N SER A 136 3.48 16.38 -6.33
CA SER A 136 4.25 17.26 -7.20
C SER A 136 5.72 17.41 -6.79
N ILE A 137 6.06 17.21 -5.52
CA ILE A 137 7.41 17.53 -5.00
C ILE A 137 8.01 16.46 -4.09
N ASN A 138 7.26 15.43 -3.71
CA ASN A 138 7.81 14.29 -2.96
C ASN A 138 8.64 13.32 -3.83
N GLY A 139 8.75 13.56 -5.14
CA GLY A 139 9.48 12.69 -6.07
C GLY A 139 8.68 11.48 -6.57
N LEU A 140 7.41 11.35 -6.17
CA LEU A 140 6.53 10.22 -6.47
C LEU A 140 5.38 10.59 -7.42
N GLY A 141 5.40 11.78 -8.01
CA GLY A 141 4.34 12.28 -8.88
C GLY A 141 4.30 11.61 -10.24
N PHE A 142 3.08 11.40 -10.73
CA PHE A 142 2.82 10.98 -12.10
C PHE A 142 2.51 12.20 -12.97
N ARG A 143 2.80 12.15 -14.27
CA ARG A 143 2.32 13.14 -15.24
C ARG A 143 0.80 13.26 -15.15
N GLY A 144 0.31 14.49 -15.12
CA GLY A 144 -1.10 14.79 -14.95
C GLY A 144 -1.63 14.68 -13.51
N CYS A 145 -0.80 14.41 -12.50
CA CYS A 145 -1.26 14.34 -11.10
C CYS A 145 -1.74 15.71 -10.57
N ASP A 146 -2.54 15.68 -9.51
CA ASP A 146 -3.00 16.89 -8.83
C ASP A 146 -1.82 17.73 -8.30
N LEU A 147 -2.04 19.04 -8.20
CA LEU A 147 -1.17 20.00 -7.54
C LEU A 147 -1.77 20.33 -6.17
N ASP A 148 -1.11 19.86 -5.12
CA ASP A 148 -1.50 20.18 -3.75
C ASP A 148 -0.83 21.49 -3.30
N VAL A 149 -1.65 22.45 -2.87
CA VAL A 149 -1.18 23.76 -2.37
C VAL A 149 -1.76 24.02 -0.99
N CYS A 150 -0.92 24.39 -0.03
CA CYS A 150 -1.34 24.74 1.31
C CYS A 150 -1.05 26.21 1.59
N LEU A 151 -2.08 26.96 1.96
CA LEU A 151 -1.94 28.29 2.55
C LEU A 151 -1.71 28.19 4.05
N GLN A 152 -0.59 28.73 4.51
CA GLN A 152 -0.30 28.93 5.92
C GLN A 152 -0.32 30.43 6.24
N THR A 153 -1.14 30.80 7.22
CA THR A 153 -1.25 32.18 7.75
C THR A 153 -1.03 32.22 9.26
N ASN A 154 -1.30 31.11 9.96
CA ASN A 154 -1.14 31.01 11.40
C ASN A 154 0.19 30.33 11.79
N PHE A 155 1.27 31.11 11.80
CA PHE A 155 2.62 30.61 12.12
C PHE A 155 2.85 30.37 13.61
N GLU A 156 2.06 31.00 14.48
CA GLU A 156 2.25 31.00 15.94
C GLU A 156 1.31 30.02 16.65
N ASP A 157 0.57 29.20 15.91
CA ASP A 157 -0.42 28.26 16.45
C ASP A 157 -1.41 28.92 17.42
N LYS A 158 -1.71 30.20 17.16
CA LYS A 158 -2.68 30.98 17.95
C LYS A 158 -4.08 30.43 17.74
N GLU A 159 -4.94 30.62 18.74
CA GLU A 159 -6.34 30.24 18.63
C GLU A 159 -7.02 30.89 17.42
N TYR A 160 -7.82 30.08 16.72
CA TYR A 160 -8.60 30.53 15.58
C TYR A 160 -9.71 31.48 16.01
N VAL A 161 -9.97 32.47 15.16
CA VAL A 161 -11.05 33.44 15.34
C VAL A 161 -12.32 32.95 14.64
N SER A 162 -13.45 33.15 15.31
CA SER A 162 -14.78 32.95 14.73
C SER A 162 -15.41 34.30 14.40
N LEU A 163 -15.58 34.59 13.12
CA LEU A 163 -16.32 35.76 12.65
C LEU A 163 -17.79 35.40 12.35
N LYS A 164 -18.67 36.41 12.38
CA LYS A 164 -20.11 36.22 12.08
C LYS A 164 -20.36 35.76 10.65
N ASP A 165 -19.59 36.27 9.69
CA ASP A 165 -19.58 35.83 8.29
C ASP A 165 -18.15 35.84 7.76
N VAL A 166 -17.94 35.18 6.62
CA VAL A 166 -16.69 35.24 5.85
C VAL A 166 -16.51 36.68 5.36
N PRO A 167 -15.34 37.31 5.55
CA PRO A 167 -15.05 38.62 4.99
C PRO A 167 -15.13 38.64 3.46
N THR A 168 -15.47 39.80 2.89
CA THR A 168 -15.34 40.05 1.46
C THR A 168 -13.88 40.42 1.11
N PRO A 169 -13.42 40.19 -0.14
CA PRO A 169 -12.10 40.64 -0.56
C PRO A 169 -11.89 42.16 -0.38
N TYR A 170 -12.95 42.97 -0.50
CA TYR A 170 -12.89 44.42 -0.28
C TYR A 170 -12.61 44.75 1.20
N GLU A 171 -13.38 44.15 2.13
CA GLU A 171 -13.19 44.39 3.57
C GLU A 171 -11.80 43.98 4.06
N VAL A 172 -11.23 42.92 3.50
CA VAL A 172 -9.86 42.48 3.81
C VAL A 172 -8.83 43.48 3.24
N LYS A 173 -8.99 43.88 1.97
CA LYS A 173 -8.04 44.79 1.31
C LYS A 173 -8.02 46.17 1.97
N GLU A 174 -9.18 46.71 2.31
CA GLU A 174 -9.33 48.02 2.96
C GLU A 174 -9.14 47.95 4.49
N GLN A 175 -8.74 46.78 5.02
CA GLN A 175 -8.47 46.53 6.44
C GLN A 175 -9.66 46.90 7.36
N ILE A 176 -10.89 46.72 6.87
CA ILE A 176 -12.11 46.87 7.67
C ILE A 176 -12.16 45.79 8.76
N ILE A 177 -11.68 44.59 8.42
CA ILE A 177 -11.41 43.53 9.38
C ILE A 177 -9.93 43.58 9.76
N PRO A 178 -9.58 43.54 11.06
CA PRO A 178 -8.19 43.54 11.49
C PRO A 178 -7.39 42.41 10.81
N PRO A 179 -6.23 42.69 10.18
CA PRO A 179 -5.46 41.68 9.46
C PRO A 179 -5.13 40.44 10.30
N GLU A 180 -4.84 40.61 11.58
CA GLU A 180 -4.55 39.53 12.53
C GLU A 180 -5.73 38.58 12.76
N ASP A 181 -6.97 39.05 12.59
CA ASP A 181 -8.17 38.22 12.69
C ASP A 181 -8.39 37.44 11.40
N VAL A 182 -8.12 38.07 10.25
CA VAL A 182 -8.17 37.40 8.95
C VAL A 182 -7.17 36.24 8.90
N LEU A 183 -5.92 36.45 9.32
CA LEU A 183 -4.87 35.43 9.30
C LEU A 183 -5.15 34.24 10.25
N ARG A 184 -6.04 34.43 11.24
CA ARG A 184 -6.45 33.41 12.21
C ARG A 184 -7.86 32.87 11.95
N LEU A 185 -8.43 33.08 10.76
CA LEU A 185 -9.68 32.43 10.40
C LEU A 185 -9.55 30.91 10.46
N GLN A 186 -10.59 30.24 10.95
CA GLN A 186 -10.67 28.79 10.86
C GLN A 186 -10.49 28.31 9.40
N PRO A 187 -9.78 27.19 9.14
CA PRO A 187 -9.43 26.74 7.79
C PRO A 187 -10.60 26.72 6.80
N PHE A 188 -11.78 26.23 7.24
CA PHE A 188 -12.97 26.20 6.39
C PHE A 188 -13.45 27.61 5.96
N PHE A 189 -13.40 28.60 6.85
CA PHE A 189 -13.77 29.99 6.55
C PHE A 189 -12.70 30.68 5.71
N MET A 190 -11.42 30.42 5.99
CA MET A 190 -10.30 30.89 5.17
C MET A 190 -10.45 30.41 3.72
N LEU A 191 -10.76 29.14 3.49
CA LEU A 191 -11.01 28.63 2.13
C LEU A 191 -12.20 29.30 1.44
N ARG A 192 -13.25 29.69 2.18
CA ARG A 192 -14.35 30.47 1.60
C ARG A 192 -13.90 31.88 1.18
N LEU A 193 -13.03 32.51 1.95
CA LEU A 193 -12.42 33.79 1.61
C LEU A 193 -11.51 33.66 0.38
N VAL A 194 -10.60 32.68 0.39
CA VAL A 194 -9.72 32.35 -0.75
C VAL A 194 -10.54 32.12 -2.01
N ARG A 195 -11.64 31.35 -1.94
CA ARG A 195 -12.53 31.15 -3.07
C ARG A 195 -13.09 32.46 -3.63
N ARG A 196 -13.49 33.42 -2.77
CA ARG A 196 -13.95 34.75 -3.21
C ARG A 196 -12.83 35.57 -3.85
N ILE A 197 -11.61 35.45 -3.34
CA ILE A 197 -10.41 36.09 -3.89
C ILE A 197 -10.08 35.54 -5.29
N LEU A 198 -10.08 34.21 -5.44
CA LEU A 198 -9.80 33.54 -6.71
C LEU A 198 -10.82 33.92 -7.79
N PHE A 199 -12.12 33.91 -7.48
CA PHE A 199 -13.15 34.35 -8.45
C PHE A 199 -12.98 35.80 -8.90
N LYS A 200 -12.42 36.67 -8.05
CA LYS A 200 -12.18 38.08 -8.39
C LYS A 200 -10.99 38.27 -9.33
N HIS A 201 -9.96 37.45 -9.19
CA HIS A 201 -8.68 37.63 -9.90
C HIS A 201 -8.45 36.63 -11.04
N ILE A 202 -9.20 35.53 -11.08
CA ILE A 202 -9.11 34.51 -12.12
C ILE A 202 -10.50 34.32 -12.72
N PRO A 203 -10.93 35.22 -13.64
CA PRO A 203 -12.30 35.22 -14.19
C PRO A 203 -12.65 33.92 -14.91
N ASP A 204 -11.66 33.27 -15.55
CA ASP A 204 -11.85 32.01 -16.27
C ASP A 204 -12.00 30.79 -15.36
N MET A 205 -11.82 30.96 -14.04
CA MET A 205 -11.99 29.89 -13.05
C MET A 205 -13.47 29.69 -12.74
N ASN A 206 -14.19 29.09 -13.69
CA ASN A 206 -15.65 28.98 -13.66
C ASN A 206 -16.19 28.01 -12.59
N LYS A 207 -15.34 27.15 -11.99
CA LYS A 207 -15.74 26.15 -11.00
C LYS A 207 -14.68 25.96 -9.94
N ILE A 208 -15.01 26.35 -8.71
CA ILE A 208 -14.22 26.04 -7.50
C ILE A 208 -15.11 25.29 -6.52
N LEU A 209 -14.77 24.03 -6.26
CA LEU A 209 -15.51 23.14 -5.37
C LEU A 209 -14.93 23.23 -3.96
N LEU A 210 -15.79 23.49 -2.97
CA LEU A 210 -15.40 23.43 -1.55
C LEU A 210 -15.82 22.07 -0.98
N ILE A 211 -14.83 21.24 -0.68
CA ILE A 211 -15.04 19.90 -0.13
C ILE A 211 -14.98 19.98 1.39
N LYS A 212 -16.09 19.65 2.04
CA LYS A 212 -16.22 19.57 3.49
C LYS A 212 -15.77 18.19 3.96
N ALA A 213 -14.51 18.07 4.35
CA ALA A 213 -13.92 16.88 4.97
C ALA A 213 -13.22 17.27 6.28
N ARG A 214 -12.59 16.31 6.97
CA ARG A 214 -11.79 16.56 8.19
C ARG A 214 -10.71 17.62 7.93
N CYS A 215 -10.05 17.53 6.78
CA CYS A 215 -9.23 18.60 6.23
C CYS A 215 -10.00 19.19 5.03
N PRO A 216 -10.63 20.37 5.16
CA PRO A 216 -11.37 20.96 4.06
C PRO A 216 -10.42 21.43 2.96
N ILE A 217 -10.84 21.31 1.71
CA ILE A 217 -10.05 21.74 0.54
C ILE A 217 -10.94 22.46 -0.49
N LEU A 218 -10.32 23.34 -1.28
CA LEU A 218 -10.87 23.81 -2.54
C LEU A 218 -10.27 22.98 -3.67
N ARG A 219 -11.10 22.39 -4.52
CA ARG A 219 -10.67 21.71 -5.74
C ARG A 219 -11.09 22.52 -6.96
N PHE A 220 -10.16 22.81 -7.85
CA PHE A 220 -10.41 23.55 -9.09
C PHE A 220 -9.37 23.22 -10.16
N TYR A 221 -9.67 23.54 -11.42
CA TYR A 221 -8.77 23.35 -12.55
C TYR A 221 -8.26 24.69 -13.06
N SER A 222 -6.95 24.80 -13.23
CA SER A 222 -6.27 25.95 -13.82
C SER A 222 -6.00 25.66 -15.29
N LYS A 223 -6.71 26.35 -16.18
CA LYS A 223 -6.63 26.13 -17.62
C LYS A 223 -5.29 26.56 -18.20
N ASP A 224 -4.80 27.73 -17.79
CA ASP A 224 -3.55 28.32 -18.32
C ASP A 224 -2.32 27.49 -17.96
N TYR A 225 -2.40 26.75 -16.86
CA TYR A 225 -1.32 25.89 -16.36
C TYR A 225 -1.62 24.39 -16.50
N ASN A 226 -2.75 24.04 -17.13
CA ASN A 226 -3.24 22.67 -17.36
C ASN A 226 -3.17 21.75 -16.11
N VAL A 227 -3.58 22.25 -14.94
CA VAL A 227 -3.42 21.50 -13.69
C VAL A 227 -4.66 21.53 -12.81
N PHE A 228 -5.04 20.38 -12.26
CA PHE A 228 -6.00 20.30 -11.15
C PHE A 228 -5.29 20.66 -9.85
N CYS A 229 -5.87 21.57 -9.08
CA CYS A 229 -5.34 22.03 -7.82
C CYS A 229 -6.26 21.67 -6.67
N ASP A 230 -5.70 20.95 -5.69
CA ASP A 230 -6.28 20.75 -4.37
C ASP A 230 -5.63 21.74 -3.40
N PHE A 231 -6.38 22.78 -3.06
CA PHE A 231 -5.93 23.89 -2.23
C PHE A 231 -6.46 23.75 -0.81
N SER A 232 -5.57 23.66 0.17
CA SER A 232 -5.90 23.52 1.58
C SER A 232 -5.36 24.69 2.41
N CYS A 233 -5.77 24.76 3.68
CA CYS A 233 -5.19 25.69 4.66
C CYS A 233 -4.65 24.90 5.86
N GLU A 234 -3.52 25.35 6.43
CA GLU A 234 -2.94 24.84 7.69
C GLU A 234 -2.68 23.32 7.70
N SER A 235 -2.30 22.74 6.56
CA SER A 235 -2.03 21.31 6.38
C SER A 235 -0.61 20.89 6.75
N LYS A 236 -0.15 21.24 7.96
CA LYS A 236 1.22 20.99 8.45
C LYS A 236 1.63 19.51 8.35
N ASN A 237 0.72 18.59 8.67
CA ASN A 237 0.97 17.15 8.59
C ASN A 237 1.24 16.70 7.14
N SER A 238 0.47 17.19 6.17
CA SER A 238 0.66 16.83 4.76
C SER A 238 1.98 17.37 4.21
N ILE A 239 2.38 18.58 4.64
CA ILE A 239 3.69 19.16 4.32
C ILE A 239 4.79 18.28 4.91
N ARG A 240 4.71 17.93 6.20
CA ARG A 240 5.72 17.08 6.86
C ARG A 240 5.83 15.69 6.24
N ASN A 241 4.72 15.05 5.89
CA ASN A 241 4.69 13.78 5.18
C ASN A 241 5.35 13.88 3.80
N THR A 242 5.11 14.98 3.09
CA THR A 242 5.77 15.26 1.80
C THR A 242 7.27 15.42 1.96
N MET A 243 7.71 16.16 2.99
CA MET A 243 9.13 16.34 3.31
C MET A 243 9.82 15.01 3.62
N LEU A 244 9.17 14.15 4.41
CA LEU A 244 9.67 12.81 4.70
C LEU A 244 9.87 11.98 3.43
N LEU A 245 8.82 11.85 2.60
CA LEU A 245 8.90 11.04 1.38
C LEU A 245 9.97 11.58 0.42
N ARG A 246 10.11 12.91 0.33
CA ARG A 246 11.17 13.55 -0.45
C ARG A 246 12.56 13.17 0.08
N LEU A 247 12.79 13.31 1.39
CA LEU A 247 14.06 12.95 2.03
C LEU A 247 14.41 11.47 1.76
N LEU A 248 13.44 10.57 1.94
CA LEU A 248 13.61 9.14 1.68
C LEU A 248 13.98 8.86 0.21
N GLY A 249 13.38 9.61 -0.73
CA GLY A 249 13.69 9.47 -2.16
C GLY A 249 15.09 9.93 -2.54
N TYR A 250 15.67 10.90 -1.84
CA TYR A 250 17.07 11.29 -2.03
C TYR A 250 18.06 10.39 -1.30
N MET A 251 17.60 9.67 -0.27
CA MET A 251 18.44 8.77 0.51
C MET A 251 18.72 7.45 -0.21
N ASP A 252 17.72 6.87 -0.90
CA ASP A 252 17.90 5.68 -1.71
C ASP A 252 17.04 5.74 -2.98
N SER A 253 17.68 5.64 -4.15
CA SER A 253 17.03 5.79 -5.46
C SER A 253 16.04 4.67 -5.78
N ARG A 254 16.12 3.52 -5.10
CA ARG A 254 15.17 2.41 -5.31
C ARG A 254 13.79 2.73 -4.73
N PHE A 255 13.72 3.56 -3.69
CA PHE A 255 12.47 3.96 -3.06
C PHE A 255 11.47 4.62 -4.02
N PRO A 256 11.82 5.72 -4.74
CA PRO A 256 10.86 6.37 -5.62
C PRO A 256 10.43 5.45 -6.78
N THR A 257 11.35 4.73 -7.41
CA THR A 257 11.02 3.82 -8.53
C THR A 257 10.07 2.71 -8.08
N LEU A 258 10.40 1.99 -6.99
CA LEU A 258 9.54 0.94 -6.45
C LEU A 258 8.17 1.51 -6.02
N THR A 259 8.16 2.66 -5.36
CA THR A 259 6.90 3.30 -4.90
C THR A 259 6.01 3.71 -6.07
N LYS A 260 6.57 4.22 -7.16
CA LYS A 260 5.81 4.57 -8.36
C LYS A 260 5.17 3.31 -8.98
N ILE A 261 5.92 2.22 -9.11
CA ILE A 261 5.39 0.93 -9.61
C ILE A 261 4.23 0.45 -8.72
N ILE A 262 4.43 0.41 -7.40
CA ILE A 262 3.42 -0.06 -6.43
C ILE A 262 2.18 0.85 -6.39
N ARG A 263 2.34 2.17 -6.54
CA ARG A 263 1.20 3.10 -6.65
C ARG A 263 0.44 2.91 -7.97
N TYR A 264 1.14 2.69 -9.07
CA TYR A 264 0.53 2.46 -10.37
C TYR A 264 -0.20 1.11 -10.40
N TRP A 265 0.40 0.07 -9.82
CA TRP A 265 -0.25 -1.21 -9.54
C TRP A 265 -1.56 -1.03 -8.77
N GLY A 266 -1.55 -0.27 -7.68
CA GLY A 266 -2.78 -0.06 -6.90
C GLY A 266 -3.87 0.72 -7.63
N LYS A 267 -3.47 1.70 -8.46
CA LYS A 267 -4.39 2.51 -9.28
C LYS A 267 -5.10 1.63 -10.32
N TYR A 268 -4.35 0.88 -11.12
CA TYR A 268 -4.93 0.04 -12.19
C TYR A 268 -5.48 -1.29 -11.71
N GLY A 269 -5.04 -1.75 -10.54
CA GLY A 269 -5.68 -2.81 -9.78
C GLY A 269 -7.02 -2.40 -9.15
N GLY A 270 -7.42 -1.12 -9.23
CA GLY A 270 -8.75 -0.65 -8.81
C GLY A 270 -8.98 -0.65 -7.30
N PHE A 271 -7.93 -0.49 -6.50
CA PHE A 271 -8.01 -0.39 -5.04
C PHE A 271 -7.26 0.80 -4.45
N VAL A 272 -6.69 1.70 -5.26
CA VAL A 272 -6.10 2.97 -4.82
C VAL A 272 -6.71 4.15 -5.58
N GLY A 273 -7.06 5.23 -4.88
CA GLY A 273 -7.33 6.54 -5.49
C GLY A 273 -8.72 7.14 -5.27
N ASP A 274 -9.70 6.38 -4.79
CA ASP A 274 -11.04 6.86 -4.42
C ASP A 274 -11.24 6.93 -2.89
N ILE A 275 -12.30 7.59 -2.43
CA ILE A 275 -12.65 7.81 -1.01
C ILE A 275 -12.81 6.50 -0.24
N GLU A 276 -13.39 5.48 -0.88
CA GLU A 276 -13.60 4.16 -0.27
C GLU A 276 -12.42 3.20 -0.48
N MET A 277 -11.39 3.63 -1.22
CA MET A 277 -10.21 2.86 -1.58
C MET A 277 -9.01 3.25 -0.69
N PHE A 278 -7.88 2.61 -0.89
CA PHE A 278 -6.63 3.05 -0.28
C PHE A 278 -6.20 4.40 -0.85
N ASN A 279 -5.68 5.30 0.00
CA ASN A 279 -5.02 6.50 -0.48
C ASN A 279 -3.59 6.17 -0.95
N SER A 280 -3.04 6.99 -1.85
CA SER A 280 -1.69 6.76 -2.41
C SER A 280 -0.57 6.89 -1.37
N TYR A 281 -0.81 7.63 -0.29
CA TYR A 281 0.14 7.79 0.80
C TYR A 281 0.32 6.48 1.60
N ALA A 282 -0.76 5.73 1.83
CA ALA A 282 -0.72 4.42 2.46
C ALA A 282 0.20 3.45 1.71
N PHE A 283 0.12 3.44 0.38
CA PHE A 283 0.97 2.61 -0.47
C PHE A 283 2.43 3.08 -0.46
N SER A 284 2.66 4.39 -0.33
CA SER A 284 4.01 4.92 -0.15
C SER A 284 4.59 4.42 1.19
N LEU A 285 3.80 4.42 2.26
CA LEU A 285 4.24 3.93 3.57
C LEU A 285 4.42 2.41 3.62
N LEU A 286 3.63 1.63 2.86
CA LEU A 286 3.90 0.19 2.69
C LEU A 286 5.30 -0.03 2.10
N VAL A 287 5.66 0.72 1.05
CA VAL A 287 7.01 0.61 0.49
C VAL A 287 8.09 1.07 1.48
N VAL A 288 7.85 2.14 2.25
CA VAL A 288 8.77 2.56 3.32
C VAL A 288 9.00 1.43 4.33
N HIS A 289 7.93 0.85 4.88
CA HIS A 289 8.00 -0.22 5.87
C HIS A 289 8.67 -1.49 5.29
N PHE A 290 8.35 -1.86 4.06
CA PHE A 290 8.99 -2.97 3.36
C PHE A 290 10.51 -2.78 3.23
N LEU A 291 10.95 -1.60 2.79
CA LEU A 291 12.37 -1.28 2.62
C LEU A 291 13.12 -1.17 3.97
N GLN A 292 12.42 -0.73 5.02
CA GLN A 292 12.94 -0.69 6.39
C GLN A 292 13.16 -2.08 7.00
N THR A 293 12.34 -3.06 6.60
CA THR A 293 12.38 -4.43 7.13
C THR A 293 13.21 -5.39 6.27
N ARG A 294 13.92 -4.89 5.26
CA ARG A 294 14.90 -5.70 4.52
C ARG A 294 16.10 -6.03 5.41
N ASN A 295 16.80 -7.11 5.08
CA ASN A 295 18.06 -7.47 5.71
C ASN A 295 19.18 -7.57 4.65
N PRO A 296 20.16 -6.65 4.63
CA PRO A 296 20.25 -5.43 5.45
C PRO A 296 19.17 -4.39 5.10
N PRO A 297 18.82 -3.47 6.02
CA PRO A 297 17.76 -2.47 5.81
C PRO A 297 18.15 -1.47 4.72
N ILE A 298 17.17 -1.08 3.91
CA ILE A 298 17.35 -0.08 2.83
C ILE A 298 17.08 1.33 3.35
N LEU A 299 16.03 1.49 4.16
CA LEU A 299 15.70 2.76 4.79
C LEU A 299 15.82 2.63 6.33
N PRO A 300 16.25 3.68 7.04
CA PRO A 300 16.28 3.74 8.50
C PRO A 300 14.88 4.02 9.09
N PRO A 301 14.71 3.85 10.42
CA PRO A 301 13.48 4.21 11.12
C PRO A 301 13.16 5.71 10.99
N VAL A 302 11.89 6.05 10.75
CA VAL A 302 11.51 7.47 10.60
C VAL A 302 11.73 8.28 11.88
N LYS A 303 11.62 7.66 13.06
CA LYS A 303 11.90 8.34 14.33
C LYS A 303 13.37 8.76 14.45
N GLU A 304 14.29 7.95 13.92
CA GLU A 304 15.71 8.30 13.86
C GLU A 304 15.97 9.44 12.86
N LEU A 305 15.34 9.39 11.69
CA LEU A 305 15.40 10.48 10.72
C LEU A 305 14.90 11.79 11.33
N ALA A 306 13.73 11.76 11.96
CA ALA A 306 13.10 12.95 12.55
C ALA A 306 13.91 13.54 13.72
N SER A 307 14.67 12.73 14.46
CA SER A 307 15.50 13.22 15.57
C SER A 307 16.82 13.83 15.13
N LYS A 308 17.37 13.41 13.98
CA LYS A 308 18.66 13.88 13.44
C LYS A 308 18.53 14.91 12.32
N SER A 309 17.37 14.96 11.63
CA SER A 309 17.13 15.87 10.52
C SER A 309 16.50 17.17 11.00
N GLU A 310 17.25 18.27 10.88
CA GLU A 310 16.74 19.61 11.14
C GLU A 310 15.67 19.99 10.11
N TYR A 311 15.82 19.54 8.85
CA TYR A 311 14.81 19.72 7.80
C TYR A 311 13.44 19.19 8.24
N LEU A 312 13.36 17.98 8.81
CA LEU A 312 12.09 17.41 9.30
C LEU A 312 11.56 18.04 10.60
N GLN A 313 12.39 18.78 11.33
CA GLN A 313 12.01 19.44 12.58
C GLN A 313 11.45 20.84 12.34
N GLN A 314 12.06 21.61 11.45
CA GLN A 314 11.65 22.99 11.17
C GLN A 314 10.38 23.08 10.31
N VAL A 315 10.01 22.01 9.60
CA VAL A 315 8.86 21.96 8.68
C VAL A 315 8.95 23.05 7.60
N VAL A 316 10.16 23.31 7.10
CA VAL A 316 10.43 24.25 6.01
C VAL A 316 10.73 23.47 4.74
N LEU A 317 9.69 23.19 3.96
CA LEU A 317 9.76 22.29 2.79
C LEU A 317 10.73 22.76 1.68
N GLU A 318 10.97 24.06 1.59
CA GLU A 318 11.84 24.67 0.57
C GLU A 318 13.33 24.57 0.89
N ASP A 319 13.70 24.21 2.13
CA ASP A 319 15.10 24.17 2.55
C ASP A 319 15.79 22.88 2.09
N THR A 320 15.97 22.76 0.77
CA THR A 320 16.66 21.63 0.17
C THR A 320 18.13 21.57 0.58
N LYS A 321 18.72 22.72 0.92
CA LYS A 321 20.11 22.77 1.38
C LYS A 321 20.24 22.02 2.71
N GLN A 322 19.40 22.34 3.69
CA GLN A 322 19.40 21.63 4.96
C GLN A 322 19.08 20.15 4.79
N MET A 323 18.12 19.80 3.92
CA MET A 323 17.82 18.40 3.59
C MET A 323 19.07 17.63 3.11
N PHE A 324 19.88 18.21 2.22
CA PHE A 324 21.12 17.58 1.75
C PHE A 324 22.22 17.51 2.81
N GLU A 325 22.31 18.49 3.71
CA GLU A 325 23.23 18.41 4.85
C GLU A 325 22.82 17.29 5.83
N ASP A 326 21.51 17.16 6.10
CA ASP A 326 20.99 16.08 6.94
C ASP A 326 21.28 14.69 6.35
N LEU A 327 21.15 14.54 5.03
CA LEU A 327 21.42 13.27 4.34
C LEU A 327 22.86 12.77 4.54
N LYS A 328 23.84 13.68 4.65
CA LYS A 328 25.25 13.29 4.88
C LYS A 328 25.47 12.57 6.21
N GLN A 329 24.54 12.70 7.16
CA GLN A 329 24.60 12.03 8.46
C GLN A 329 24.23 10.55 8.38
N PHE A 330 23.67 10.09 7.26
CA PHE A 330 23.19 8.71 7.08
C PHE A 330 24.07 7.96 6.08
N PRO A 331 24.64 6.80 6.46
CA PRO A 331 25.40 5.99 5.51
C PRO A 331 24.46 5.36 4.47
N PRO A 332 24.94 5.13 3.25
CA PRO A 332 24.16 4.43 2.23
C PRO A 332 23.83 3.01 2.70
N SER A 333 22.71 2.46 2.21
CA SER A 333 22.32 1.09 2.52
C SER A 333 23.39 0.09 2.05
N LYS A 334 23.61 -0.95 2.86
CA LYS A 334 24.45 -2.11 2.49
C LYS A 334 23.71 -3.11 1.60
N ASN A 335 22.43 -2.90 1.33
CA ASN A 335 21.62 -3.80 0.53
C ASN A 335 21.92 -3.59 -0.95
N SER A 336 22.26 -4.67 -1.66
CA SER A 336 22.62 -4.63 -3.08
C SER A 336 21.51 -5.07 -4.04
N LYS A 337 20.30 -5.40 -3.53
CA LYS A 337 19.21 -5.86 -4.39
C LYS A 337 18.72 -4.76 -5.32
N THR A 338 18.43 -5.16 -6.55
CA THR A 338 17.85 -4.33 -7.60
C THR A 338 16.38 -4.02 -7.32
N VAL A 339 15.81 -3.03 -8.03
CA VAL A 339 14.37 -2.73 -7.95
C VAL A 339 13.52 -3.93 -8.37
N GLU A 340 13.98 -4.70 -9.35
CA GLU A 340 13.32 -5.90 -9.85
C GLU A 340 13.21 -6.99 -8.78
N GLU A 341 14.34 -7.33 -8.12
CA GLU A 341 14.35 -8.28 -7.00
C GLU A 341 13.47 -7.80 -5.82
N LEU A 342 13.54 -6.49 -5.51
CA LEU A 342 12.74 -5.89 -4.44
C LEU A 342 11.25 -5.87 -4.78
N LEU A 343 10.88 -5.73 -6.05
CA LEU A 343 9.50 -5.76 -6.50
C LEU A 343 8.90 -7.16 -6.27
N GLN A 344 9.62 -8.21 -6.68
CA GLN A 344 9.21 -9.59 -6.39
C GLN A 344 9.06 -9.81 -4.88
N GLU A 345 10.07 -9.43 -4.10
CA GLU A 345 10.04 -9.57 -2.64
C GLU A 345 8.90 -8.80 -1.98
N PHE A 346 8.52 -7.63 -2.49
CA PHE A 346 7.40 -6.85 -1.97
C PHE A 346 6.10 -7.66 -2.06
N PHE A 347 5.83 -8.26 -3.22
CA PHE A 347 4.61 -9.03 -3.43
C PHE A 347 4.56 -10.28 -2.54
N PHE A 348 5.65 -11.05 -2.47
CA PHE A 348 5.71 -12.22 -1.60
C PHE A 348 5.63 -11.85 -0.12
N HIS A 349 6.36 -10.81 0.31
CA HIS A 349 6.35 -10.34 1.68
C HIS A 349 4.92 -10.00 2.14
N TYR A 350 4.21 -9.18 1.37
CA TYR A 350 2.84 -8.81 1.73
C TYR A 350 1.82 -9.93 1.49
N LEU A 351 2.05 -10.86 0.58
CA LEU A 351 1.18 -12.04 0.44
C LEU A 351 1.19 -12.89 1.72
N THR A 352 2.35 -13.05 2.34
CA THR A 352 2.54 -13.84 3.58
C THR A 352 2.63 -13.00 4.85
N TYR A 353 2.28 -11.72 4.79
CA TYR A 353 2.38 -10.84 5.96
C TYR A 353 1.32 -11.17 7.02
N ASP A 354 1.68 -10.99 8.29
CA ASP A 354 0.74 -11.13 9.41
C ASP A 354 -0.05 -9.84 9.65
N TYR A 355 -1.23 -9.76 9.03
CA TYR A 355 -2.13 -8.60 9.11
C TYR A 355 -2.80 -8.39 10.48
N THR A 356 -2.54 -9.26 11.46
CA THR A 356 -2.91 -9.01 12.87
C THR A 356 -1.97 -8.03 13.56
N ARG A 357 -0.96 -7.53 12.83
CA ARG A 357 0.05 -6.59 13.31
C ARG A 357 -0.12 -5.22 12.69
N ILE A 358 0.25 -4.21 13.45
CA ILE A 358 0.37 -2.82 13.02
C ILE A 358 1.79 -2.59 12.51
N MET A 359 1.93 -2.18 11.26
CA MET A 359 3.18 -1.74 10.66
C MET A 359 3.56 -0.35 11.20
N GLN A 360 4.80 -0.19 11.67
CA GLN A 360 5.28 1.03 12.32
C GLN A 360 6.50 1.62 11.60
N PRO A 361 6.29 2.45 10.56
CA PRO A 361 7.41 3.11 9.87
C PRO A 361 8.31 3.95 10.77
N SER A 362 7.79 4.44 11.91
CA SER A 362 8.57 5.19 12.92
C SER A 362 9.72 4.37 13.51
N THR A 363 9.54 3.07 13.70
CA THR A 363 10.48 2.18 14.39
C THR A 363 11.07 1.09 13.49
N SER A 364 10.70 1.05 12.21
CA SER A 364 11.07 -0.03 11.28
C SER A 364 10.64 -1.42 11.76
N SER A 365 9.51 -1.49 12.47
CA SER A 365 9.03 -2.73 13.09
C SER A 365 7.53 -2.91 12.92
N SER A 366 7.00 -4.01 13.44
CA SER A 366 5.57 -4.24 13.54
C SER A 366 5.20 -4.77 14.93
N ILE A 367 4.07 -4.32 15.47
CA ILE A 367 3.56 -4.75 16.78
C ILE A 367 2.24 -5.48 16.64
N SER A 368 1.99 -6.50 17.45
CA SER A 368 0.68 -7.16 17.48
C SER A 368 -0.41 -6.17 17.86
N LEU A 369 -1.58 -6.23 17.21
CA LEU A 369 -2.77 -5.47 17.60
C LEU A 369 -3.12 -5.67 19.09
N SER A 370 -2.91 -6.88 19.62
CA SER A 370 -3.17 -7.20 21.03
C SER A 370 -2.23 -6.48 22.01
N SER A 371 -1.06 -6.08 21.53
CA SER A 371 0.00 -5.43 22.31
C SER A 371 0.04 -3.92 22.07
N TYR A 372 -0.80 -3.41 21.17
CA TYR A 372 -0.85 -1.99 20.85
C TYR A 372 -1.42 -1.19 22.02
N VAL A 373 -0.69 -0.13 22.41
CA VAL A 373 -1.13 0.85 23.39
C VAL A 373 -1.15 2.21 22.69
N PRO A 374 -2.31 2.89 22.62
CA PRO A 374 -2.39 4.24 22.08
C PRO A 374 -1.48 5.20 22.82
N ASP A 375 -0.88 6.13 22.09
CA ASP A 375 -0.11 7.22 22.68
C ASP A 375 -1.07 8.17 23.41
N VAL A 376 -0.88 8.37 24.71
CA VAL A 376 -1.78 9.20 25.53
C VAL A 376 -1.57 10.69 25.29
N ASP A 377 -0.40 11.08 24.78
CA ASP A 377 -0.05 12.47 24.51
C ASP A 377 -0.68 12.94 23.18
N ASP A 378 -0.99 12.03 22.27
CA ASP A 378 -1.73 12.30 21.03
C ASP A 378 -3.24 12.12 21.22
N SER A 379 -3.89 13.17 21.72
CA SER A 379 -5.35 13.23 21.85
C SER A 379 -6.10 13.56 20.55
N THR A 380 -5.38 13.87 19.47
CA THR A 380 -5.98 14.36 18.22
C THR A 380 -6.53 13.26 17.33
N ASP A 381 -5.99 12.05 17.51
CA ASP A 381 -6.30 10.89 16.70
C ASP A 381 -6.72 9.69 17.52
N LYS A 382 -7.46 8.81 16.85
CA LYS A 382 -7.83 7.51 17.37
C LYS A 382 -7.41 6.46 16.35
N PHE A 383 -6.74 5.42 16.84
CA PHE A 383 -6.30 4.33 15.97
C PHE A 383 -7.50 3.47 15.57
N GLU A 384 -7.93 3.61 14.33
CA GLU A 384 -9.03 2.85 13.74
C GLU A 384 -8.47 1.62 13.04
N VAL A 385 -8.74 0.43 13.58
CA VAL A 385 -8.24 -0.85 13.05
C VAL A 385 -9.00 -1.23 11.78
N ASN A 386 -8.28 -1.76 10.78
CA ASN A 386 -8.83 -2.33 9.54
C ASN A 386 -8.10 -3.65 9.19
N THR A 387 -8.37 -4.24 8.03
CA THR A 387 -7.67 -5.43 7.50
C THR A 387 -6.17 -5.18 7.38
N LEU A 388 -5.79 -4.00 6.89
CA LEU A 388 -4.41 -3.53 6.84
C LEU A 388 -4.24 -2.43 7.88
N ASN A 389 -3.14 -2.45 8.63
CA ASN A 389 -2.89 -1.49 9.70
C ASN A 389 -1.47 -0.94 9.57
N ILE A 390 -1.34 0.31 9.14
CA ILE A 390 -0.07 1.02 9.06
C ILE A 390 -0.19 2.41 9.67
N GLN A 391 0.72 2.70 10.60
CA GLN A 391 0.76 3.99 11.30
C GLN A 391 1.32 5.09 10.40
N ASP A 392 0.75 6.29 10.53
CA ASP A 392 1.47 7.48 10.10
C ASP A 392 2.68 7.73 11.03
N PRO A 393 3.86 8.01 10.48
CA PRO A 393 5.07 8.08 11.27
C PRO A 393 5.15 9.28 12.23
N PHE A 394 4.35 10.32 12.01
CA PHE A 394 4.28 11.52 12.86
C PHE A 394 3.01 11.59 13.70
N ARG A 395 2.02 10.73 13.42
CA ARG A 395 0.74 10.64 14.14
C ARG A 395 0.54 9.20 14.61
N PRO A 396 1.10 8.81 15.77
CA PRO A 396 1.17 7.41 16.20
C PRO A 396 -0.22 6.79 16.38
N ASN A 397 -1.24 7.58 16.72
CA ASN A 397 -2.62 7.11 16.83
C ASN A 397 -3.39 7.13 15.52
N PHE A 398 -2.78 7.45 14.37
CA PHE A 398 -3.46 7.52 13.08
C PHE A 398 -3.11 6.33 12.18
N ASN A 399 -4.11 5.50 11.86
CA ASN A 399 -3.99 4.44 10.87
C ASN A 399 -4.28 4.99 9.47
N VAL A 400 -3.28 5.03 8.58
CA VAL A 400 -3.47 5.56 7.22
C VAL A 400 -4.30 4.65 6.32
N THR A 401 -4.53 3.41 6.75
CA THR A 401 -5.35 2.39 6.06
C THR A 401 -6.68 2.13 6.78
N ALA A 402 -7.17 3.08 7.58
CA ALA A 402 -8.49 2.99 8.22
C ALA A 402 -9.66 3.14 7.23
N GLY A 403 -9.50 3.97 6.19
CA GLY A 403 -10.57 4.30 5.23
C GLY A 403 -11.10 3.19 4.30
N PRO A 404 -10.27 2.33 3.69
CA PRO A 404 -10.72 1.38 2.67
C PRO A 404 -11.73 0.37 3.20
N ASN A 405 -12.76 0.08 2.41
CA ASN A 405 -13.72 -0.98 2.76
C ASN A 405 -13.16 -2.39 2.47
N TYR A 406 -13.84 -3.41 2.98
CA TYR A 406 -13.43 -4.82 2.83
C TYR A 406 -13.24 -5.26 1.37
N LYS A 407 -14.07 -4.75 0.45
CA LYS A 407 -13.98 -5.10 -0.98
C LYS A 407 -12.60 -4.73 -1.53
N TYR A 408 -12.09 -3.54 -1.22
CA TYR A 408 -10.80 -3.09 -1.73
C TYR A 408 -9.61 -3.73 -1.00
N CYS A 409 -9.74 -4.04 0.29
CA CYS A 409 -8.76 -4.88 0.99
C CYS A 409 -8.64 -6.26 0.32
N LYS A 410 -9.77 -6.84 -0.10
CA LYS A 410 -9.80 -8.10 -0.84
C LYS A 410 -9.19 -8.00 -2.24
N TYR A 411 -9.44 -6.90 -2.95
CA TYR A 411 -8.81 -6.66 -4.26
C TYR A 411 -7.30 -6.57 -4.14
N PHE A 412 -6.79 -5.90 -3.11
CA PHE A 412 -5.35 -5.86 -2.81
C PHE A 412 -4.77 -7.28 -2.61
N LEU A 413 -5.39 -8.11 -1.76
CA LEU A 413 -4.91 -9.48 -1.51
C LEU A 413 -4.99 -10.38 -2.77
N ASN A 414 -6.08 -10.31 -3.53
CA ASN A 414 -6.22 -11.08 -4.77
C ASN A 414 -5.17 -10.70 -5.81
N ASN A 415 -4.83 -9.40 -5.91
CA ASN A 415 -3.77 -8.95 -6.80
C ASN A 415 -2.38 -9.38 -6.33
N LEU A 416 -2.09 -9.36 -5.02
CA LEU A 416 -0.84 -9.93 -4.49
C LEU A 416 -0.70 -11.39 -4.93
N LEU A 417 -1.76 -12.19 -4.76
CA LEU A 417 -1.77 -13.60 -5.14
C LEU A 417 -1.51 -13.78 -6.64
N GLN A 418 -2.22 -13.02 -7.48
CA GLN A 418 -2.08 -13.05 -8.94
C GLN A 418 -0.65 -12.73 -9.39
N VAL A 419 -0.06 -11.67 -8.83
CA VAL A 419 1.31 -11.26 -9.19
C VAL A 419 2.32 -12.30 -8.74
N CYS A 420 2.21 -12.83 -7.52
CA CYS A 420 3.08 -13.92 -7.05
C CYS A 420 2.97 -15.18 -7.92
N MET A 421 1.75 -15.56 -8.35
CA MET A 421 1.56 -16.66 -9.30
C MET A 421 2.23 -16.39 -10.65
N ALA A 422 2.19 -15.15 -11.14
CA ALA A 422 2.85 -14.76 -12.38
C ALA A 422 4.38 -14.90 -12.31
N TYR A 423 5.00 -14.49 -11.21
CA TYR A 423 6.43 -14.73 -10.96
C TYR A 423 6.75 -16.23 -10.96
N GLN A 424 5.93 -17.03 -10.28
CA GLN A 424 6.17 -18.45 -10.11
C GLN A 424 6.01 -19.28 -11.38
N ASN A 425 5.13 -18.87 -12.28
CA ASN A 425 4.86 -19.61 -13.50
C ASN A 425 5.83 -19.25 -14.64
N ASN A 426 6.92 -18.54 -14.34
CA ASN A 426 7.88 -18.00 -15.32
C ASN A 426 7.21 -17.14 -16.40
N SER A 427 5.98 -16.67 -16.17
CA SER A 427 5.26 -15.78 -17.08
C SER A 427 5.83 -14.37 -17.02
N PHE A 428 6.41 -14.00 -15.88
CA PHE A 428 6.94 -12.66 -15.65
C PHE A 428 8.10 -12.31 -16.59
N ASP A 429 8.99 -13.25 -16.88
CA ASP A 429 10.16 -13.02 -17.76
C ASP A 429 9.93 -13.49 -19.21
N ASN A 430 8.71 -13.92 -19.55
CA ASN A 430 8.39 -14.47 -20.85
C ASN A 430 8.14 -13.38 -21.91
N THR A 431 9.21 -12.85 -22.49
CA THR A 431 9.16 -11.81 -23.54
C THR A 431 8.37 -12.18 -24.79
N LYS A 432 8.04 -13.47 -24.99
CA LYS A 432 7.23 -13.96 -26.12
C LYS A 432 5.75 -14.06 -25.81
N ALA A 433 5.35 -13.95 -24.54
CA ALA A 433 3.95 -13.96 -24.17
C ALA A 433 3.27 -12.67 -24.62
N ASP A 434 1.96 -12.74 -24.85
CA ASP A 434 1.13 -11.55 -25.11
C ASP A 434 1.27 -10.53 -23.96
N ARG A 435 1.58 -11.01 -22.74
CA ARG A 435 1.69 -10.24 -21.50
C ARG A 435 2.81 -10.76 -20.62
N TRP A 436 3.74 -9.87 -20.23
CA TRP A 436 4.88 -10.21 -19.38
C TRP A 436 5.40 -8.99 -18.59
N GLY A 437 6.20 -9.25 -17.57
CA GLY A 437 6.82 -8.26 -16.70
C GLY A 437 5.82 -7.33 -16.02
N LEU A 438 6.08 -6.02 -16.05
CA LEU A 438 5.24 -5.00 -15.43
C LEU A 438 3.81 -4.95 -16.01
N ASP A 439 3.59 -5.38 -17.25
CA ASP A 439 2.24 -5.48 -17.81
C ASP A 439 1.38 -6.52 -17.07
N LEU A 440 2.00 -7.57 -16.50
CA LEU A 440 1.28 -8.52 -15.63
C LEU A 440 0.90 -7.91 -14.28
N VAL A 441 1.70 -6.96 -13.78
CA VAL A 441 1.47 -6.26 -12.52
C VAL A 441 0.33 -5.25 -12.68
N PHE A 442 0.32 -4.46 -13.74
CA PHE A 442 -0.60 -3.32 -13.89
C PHE A 442 -2.02 -3.70 -14.34
N ASN A 443 -2.45 -4.88 -13.93
CA ASN A 443 -3.70 -5.47 -14.37
C ASN A 443 -4.90 -5.18 -13.52
N GLU A 444 -6.05 -5.25 -14.17
CA GLU A 444 -7.30 -5.34 -13.44
C GLU A 444 -7.34 -6.61 -12.59
N PRO A 445 -7.92 -6.51 -11.37
CA PRO A 445 -8.08 -7.63 -10.46
C PRO A 445 -8.85 -8.74 -11.16
N MET A 446 -8.28 -9.95 -11.17
CA MET A 446 -9.09 -11.11 -11.52
C MET A 446 -10.21 -11.30 -10.49
N SER A 447 -11.41 -11.62 -10.98
CA SER A 447 -12.49 -12.03 -10.09
C SER A 447 -12.09 -13.31 -9.37
N GLU A 448 -12.58 -13.51 -8.14
CA GLU A 448 -12.34 -14.77 -7.41
C GLU A 448 -12.79 -15.98 -8.21
N THR A 449 -13.91 -15.85 -8.93
CA THR A 449 -14.41 -16.91 -9.81
C THR A 449 -13.38 -17.27 -10.87
N ARG A 450 -12.70 -16.29 -11.46
CA ARG A 450 -11.64 -16.52 -12.44
C ARG A 450 -10.40 -17.13 -11.80
N ILE A 451 -9.96 -16.62 -10.64
CA ILE A 451 -8.84 -17.18 -9.87
C ILE A 451 -9.11 -18.65 -9.52
N HIS A 452 -10.31 -18.97 -9.03
CA HIS A 452 -10.71 -20.33 -8.72
C HIS A 452 -10.78 -21.21 -9.97
N LYS A 453 -11.26 -20.68 -11.09
CA LYS A 453 -11.29 -21.42 -12.35
C LYS A 453 -9.89 -21.73 -12.86
N GLU A 454 -9.00 -20.75 -12.89
CA GLU A 454 -7.60 -20.94 -13.29
C GLU A 454 -6.89 -21.94 -12.38
N TRP A 455 -7.19 -21.92 -11.07
CA TRP A 455 -6.74 -22.94 -10.12
C TRP A 455 -7.33 -24.33 -10.38
N GLN A 456 -8.62 -24.41 -10.72
CA GLN A 456 -9.27 -25.68 -11.05
C GLN A 456 -8.72 -26.30 -12.33
N ASP A 457 -8.42 -25.47 -13.33
CA ASP A 457 -7.82 -25.90 -14.59
C ASP A 457 -6.35 -26.37 -14.39
N HIS A 458 -5.71 -26.02 -13.27
CA HIS A 458 -4.32 -26.34 -12.94
C HIS A 458 -4.16 -26.88 -11.50
N HIS A 459 -4.90 -27.95 -11.15
CA HIS A 459 -4.84 -28.58 -9.82
C HIS A 459 -3.45 -29.03 -9.35
N ASN A 460 -2.50 -29.20 -10.28
CA ASN A 460 -1.18 -29.72 -9.98
C ASN A 460 -0.17 -28.59 -9.89
N HIS A 461 0.19 -28.21 -8.66
CA HIS A 461 1.27 -27.26 -8.46
C HIS A 461 2.61 -28.00 -8.59
N THR A 462 3.29 -27.79 -9.71
CA THR A 462 4.55 -28.47 -10.03
C THR A 462 5.73 -27.56 -9.75
N ILE A 463 6.71 -28.09 -9.01
CA ILE A 463 7.94 -27.41 -8.65
C ILE A 463 9.10 -28.20 -9.25
N GLU A 464 9.87 -27.56 -10.13
CA GLU A 464 11.10 -28.14 -10.64
C GLU A 464 12.21 -28.00 -9.60
N ILE A 465 12.94 -29.07 -9.34
CA ILE A 465 14.00 -29.13 -8.33
C ILE A 465 15.26 -29.70 -8.95
N LEU A 466 16.41 -29.18 -8.51
CA LEU A 466 17.70 -29.69 -8.95
C LEU A 466 17.96 -31.08 -8.34
N PRO A 467 18.59 -32.01 -9.07
CA PRO A 467 18.95 -33.31 -8.54
C PRO A 467 19.93 -33.18 -7.37
N GLU A 468 19.56 -33.73 -6.21
CA GLU A 468 20.40 -33.78 -5.01
C GLU A 468 20.32 -35.16 -4.35
N PRO A 469 21.39 -35.59 -3.64
CA PRO A 469 21.33 -36.81 -2.84
C PRO A 469 20.27 -36.71 -1.75
N ASP A 470 19.60 -37.82 -1.48
CA ASP A 470 18.60 -37.97 -0.42
C ASP A 470 17.43 -36.97 -0.47
N ILE A 471 17.12 -36.44 -1.65
CA ILE A 471 16.08 -35.41 -1.85
C ILE A 471 14.70 -35.83 -1.33
N ALA A 472 14.34 -37.12 -1.41
CA ALA A 472 13.12 -37.64 -0.81
C ALA A 472 13.10 -37.47 0.72
N SER A 473 14.21 -37.77 1.39
CA SER A 473 14.35 -37.60 2.84
C SER A 473 14.39 -36.12 3.24
N LYS A 474 15.12 -35.29 2.48
CA LYS A 474 15.14 -33.83 2.67
C LYS A 474 13.73 -33.25 2.54
N LEU A 475 12.98 -33.61 1.50
CA LEU A 475 11.61 -33.14 1.26
C LEU A 475 10.65 -33.57 2.38
N GLU A 476 10.74 -34.82 2.83
CA GLU A 476 9.96 -35.29 3.98
C GLU A 476 10.28 -34.48 5.25
N LYS A 477 11.57 -34.15 5.47
CA LYS A 477 12.01 -33.33 6.61
C LYS A 477 11.53 -31.88 6.49
N ILE A 478 11.45 -31.29 5.29
CA ILE A 478 10.85 -29.97 5.08
C ILE A 478 9.41 -29.95 5.60
N PHE A 479 8.58 -30.91 5.19
CA PHE A 479 7.18 -30.91 5.60
C PHE A 479 7.00 -31.27 7.08
N LYS A 480 7.63 -32.36 7.56
CA LYS A 480 7.41 -32.87 8.92
C LYS A 480 8.13 -32.07 9.99
N TYR A 481 9.42 -31.78 9.78
CA TYR A 481 10.25 -31.11 10.78
C TYR A 481 10.18 -29.60 10.62
N VAL A 482 10.45 -29.06 9.43
CA VAL A 482 10.55 -27.60 9.25
C VAL A 482 9.18 -26.93 9.34
N LEU A 483 8.18 -27.43 8.61
CA LEU A 483 6.85 -26.84 8.53
C LEU A 483 5.83 -27.40 9.53
N LEU A 484 6.19 -28.48 10.25
CA LEU A 484 5.35 -29.11 11.27
C LEU A 484 4.01 -29.65 10.72
N PHE A 485 4.00 -30.10 9.47
CA PHE A 485 2.81 -30.70 8.86
C PHE A 485 2.63 -32.15 9.32
N ASN A 486 1.38 -32.59 9.41
CA ASN A 486 1.06 -33.99 9.68
C ASN A 486 1.10 -34.76 8.36
N CYS A 487 2.23 -35.43 8.09
CA CYS A 487 2.45 -36.15 6.84
C CYS A 487 2.55 -37.66 7.06
N VAL A 488 1.83 -38.43 6.25
CA VAL A 488 1.90 -39.90 6.23
C VAL A 488 2.46 -40.36 4.89
N THR A 489 3.46 -41.24 4.92
CA THR A 489 4.03 -41.82 3.70
C THR A 489 3.06 -42.83 3.10
N CYS A 490 2.72 -42.66 1.83
CA CYS A 490 1.79 -43.52 1.12
C CYS A 490 2.53 -44.68 0.43
N HIS A 491 1.83 -45.78 0.23
CA HIS A 491 2.32 -46.89 -0.57
C HIS A 491 2.50 -46.45 -2.04
N ILE A 492 3.67 -46.71 -2.62
CA ILE A 492 3.95 -46.49 -4.04
C ILE A 492 3.83 -47.85 -4.75
N PRO A 493 2.85 -48.06 -5.65
CA PRO A 493 2.70 -49.33 -6.34
C PRO A 493 3.94 -49.63 -7.21
N PRO A 494 4.44 -50.89 -7.21
CA PRO A 494 5.70 -51.25 -7.87
C PRO A 494 5.67 -51.17 -9.42
N ASN A 495 4.49 -51.04 -10.04
CA ASN A 495 4.30 -51.02 -11.49
C ASN A 495 3.49 -49.78 -11.96
N GLU A 496 4.00 -48.57 -11.76
CA GLU A 496 3.50 -47.41 -12.52
C GLU A 496 4.11 -47.47 -13.93
N CYS A 497 3.31 -47.87 -14.91
CA CYS A 497 3.67 -47.84 -16.33
C CYS A 497 3.51 -46.40 -16.83
N THR A 498 4.43 -45.51 -16.41
CA THR A 498 4.40 -44.08 -16.72
C THR A 498 5.79 -43.57 -17.07
N ASP A 499 5.86 -42.49 -17.87
CA ASP A 499 7.10 -41.80 -18.30
C ASP A 499 7.92 -41.18 -17.14
N SER A 500 7.49 -41.39 -15.90
CA SER A 500 8.10 -40.89 -14.67
C SER A 500 8.02 -41.91 -13.54
N LYS A 501 9.05 -41.99 -12.70
CA LYS A 501 9.11 -42.85 -11.51
C LYS A 501 8.78 -42.03 -10.26
N THR A 502 7.78 -42.44 -9.49
CA THR A 502 7.47 -41.82 -8.19
C THR A 502 8.50 -42.26 -7.12
N LEU A 503 9.23 -41.31 -6.55
CA LEU A 503 10.27 -41.55 -5.52
C LEU A 503 9.74 -41.38 -4.08
N LEU A 504 8.76 -40.50 -3.89
CA LEU A 504 8.13 -40.24 -2.60
C LEU A 504 6.66 -39.85 -2.82
N LYS A 505 5.77 -40.36 -1.97
CA LYS A 505 4.37 -39.95 -1.93
C LYS A 505 3.97 -39.70 -0.48
N LEU A 506 3.57 -38.46 -0.17
CA LEU A 506 3.14 -38.03 1.16
C LEU A 506 1.70 -37.54 1.09
N HIS A 507 0.88 -37.98 2.04
CA HIS A 507 -0.41 -37.35 2.33
C HIS A 507 -0.23 -36.34 3.45
N CYS A 508 -0.42 -35.06 3.16
CA CYS A 508 -0.13 -33.96 4.06
C CYS A 508 -1.42 -33.31 4.57
N LYS A 509 -1.59 -33.27 5.89
CA LYS A 509 -2.66 -32.54 6.60
C LYS A 509 -2.06 -31.40 7.40
N VAL A 510 -2.56 -30.19 7.15
CA VAL A 510 -2.05 -28.94 7.72
C VAL A 510 -3.10 -28.37 8.66
N TYR A 511 -2.73 -28.24 9.94
CA TYR A 511 -3.63 -27.76 11.00
C TYR A 511 -3.27 -26.37 11.52
N ASN A 512 -2.08 -25.87 11.18
CA ASN A 512 -1.59 -24.57 11.64
C ASN A 512 -1.03 -23.79 10.47
N ASN A 513 -1.22 -22.47 10.52
CA ASN A 513 -0.62 -21.56 9.57
C ASN A 513 0.85 -21.34 9.93
N THR A 514 1.75 -21.90 9.11
CA THR A 514 3.21 -21.71 9.25
C THR A 514 3.81 -20.87 8.13
N TRP A 515 2.99 -20.32 7.24
CA TRP A 515 3.47 -19.51 6.13
C TRP A 515 3.27 -18.00 6.34
N HIS A 516 2.24 -17.58 7.08
CA HIS A 516 2.05 -16.17 7.41
C HIS A 516 2.88 -15.74 8.62
N GLY A 517 3.47 -14.54 8.54
CA GLY A 517 4.18 -13.94 9.68
C GLY A 517 5.56 -14.51 9.97
N ARG A 518 6.15 -15.27 9.02
CA ARG A 518 7.50 -15.83 9.20
C ARG A 518 8.55 -14.76 9.46
N ASP A 519 8.39 -13.56 8.89
CA ASP A 519 9.34 -12.44 9.06
C ASP A 519 9.45 -12.00 10.53
N TRP A 520 8.34 -11.69 11.20
CA TRP A 520 8.38 -11.27 12.61
C TRP A 520 8.78 -12.43 13.53
N ALA A 521 8.42 -13.67 13.18
CA ALA A 521 8.84 -14.83 13.94
C ALA A 521 10.36 -15.04 13.84
N ALA A 522 10.96 -14.77 12.68
CA ALA A 522 12.42 -14.78 12.51
C ALA A 522 13.12 -13.70 13.36
N GLU A 523 12.50 -12.52 13.55
CA GLU A 523 13.07 -11.44 14.36
C GLU A 523 13.37 -11.86 15.82
N ILE A 524 12.60 -12.80 16.38
CA ILE A 524 12.82 -13.34 17.73
C ILE A 524 14.17 -14.06 17.83
N TYR A 525 14.59 -14.69 16.74
CA TYR A 525 15.79 -15.52 16.67
C TYR A 525 16.98 -14.82 16.00
N ASN A 526 16.82 -13.58 15.49
CA ASN A 526 17.88 -12.81 14.81
C ASN A 526 19.16 -12.56 15.66
N LYS A 527 19.11 -12.81 16.97
CA LYS A 527 20.27 -12.68 17.88
C LYS A 527 20.89 -14.01 18.29
N ASP A 528 20.31 -15.13 17.88
CA ASP A 528 20.78 -16.47 18.26
C ASP A 528 21.68 -17.04 17.17
N ASN A 529 22.98 -16.77 17.27
CA ASN A 529 23.98 -17.20 16.29
C ASN A 529 24.29 -18.71 16.34
N ASN A 530 23.65 -19.48 17.24
CA ASN A 530 23.95 -20.90 17.43
C ASN A 530 23.03 -21.83 16.64
N LEU A 531 21.98 -21.31 16.00
CA LEU A 531 21.02 -22.11 15.25
C LEU A 531 21.54 -22.37 13.83
N SER A 532 21.52 -23.64 13.39
CA SER A 532 21.66 -23.92 11.96
C SER A 532 20.49 -23.31 11.18
N PRO A 533 20.66 -22.96 9.89
CA PRO A 533 19.58 -22.39 9.10
C PRO A 533 18.29 -23.23 9.08
N LEU A 534 18.40 -24.56 9.12
CA LEU A 534 17.25 -25.46 9.16
C LEU A 534 16.55 -25.47 10.52
N GLU A 535 17.32 -25.39 11.61
CA GLU A 535 16.76 -25.25 12.96
C GLU A 535 16.04 -23.92 13.11
N LEU A 536 16.60 -22.83 12.56
CA LEU A 536 15.96 -21.53 12.53
C LEU A 536 14.58 -21.60 11.87
N GLU A 537 14.46 -22.19 10.68
CA GLU A 537 13.18 -22.34 9.99
C GLU A 537 12.18 -23.21 10.78
N HIS A 538 12.66 -24.23 11.50
CA HIS A 538 11.85 -25.04 12.41
C HIS A 538 11.35 -24.23 13.63
N PHE A 539 12.21 -23.44 14.26
CA PHE A 539 11.85 -22.60 15.41
C PHE A 539 10.88 -21.49 15.03
N ILE A 540 11.03 -20.90 13.84
CA ILE A 540 10.04 -19.98 13.26
C ILE A 540 8.67 -20.65 13.18
N SER A 541 8.59 -21.85 12.59
CA SER A 541 7.31 -22.59 12.51
C SER A 541 6.74 -22.94 13.89
N LYS A 542 7.59 -23.31 14.86
CA LYS A 542 7.16 -23.56 16.24
C LYS A 542 6.55 -22.32 16.90
N GLU A 543 7.16 -21.15 16.69
CA GLU A 543 6.65 -19.89 17.21
C GLU A 543 5.26 -19.60 16.63
N LEU A 544 5.10 -19.72 15.31
CA LEU A 544 3.81 -19.51 14.64
C LEU A 544 2.73 -20.49 15.14
N VAL A 545 3.07 -21.78 15.29
CA VAL A 545 2.16 -22.80 15.86
C VAL A 545 1.79 -22.48 17.31
N SER A 546 2.71 -21.93 18.10
CA SER A 546 2.45 -21.59 19.51
C SER A 546 1.40 -20.48 19.67
N LYS A 547 1.33 -19.56 18.69
CA LYS A 547 0.37 -18.45 18.63
C LYS A 547 -0.95 -18.81 17.96
N SER A 548 -1.03 -19.98 17.32
CA SER A 548 -2.27 -20.48 16.73
C SER A 548 -3.27 -20.85 17.83
N ASN A 549 -4.38 -20.13 17.87
CA ASN A 549 -5.45 -20.35 18.86
C ASN A 549 -6.27 -21.63 18.60
N ASP A 550 -6.17 -22.23 17.40
CA ASP A 550 -7.10 -23.26 16.94
C ASP A 550 -6.36 -24.54 16.50
N ARG A 551 -5.82 -25.29 17.46
CA ARG A 551 -5.03 -26.52 17.21
C ARG A 551 -5.82 -27.71 16.62
N LYS A 552 -7.06 -27.51 16.14
CA LYS A 552 -7.98 -28.62 15.81
C LYS A 552 -8.68 -28.53 14.45
N SER A 553 -8.68 -27.39 13.76
CA SER A 553 -9.29 -27.27 12.44
C SER A 553 -8.28 -27.60 11.33
N LEU A 554 -8.71 -28.39 10.34
CA LEU A 554 -7.91 -28.68 9.15
C LEU A 554 -7.90 -27.41 8.28
N VAL A 555 -6.72 -26.84 8.08
CA VAL A 555 -6.51 -25.62 7.28
C VAL A 555 -6.31 -25.97 5.81
N SER A 556 -5.52 -27.01 5.54
CA SER A 556 -5.23 -27.47 4.18
C SER A 556 -4.91 -28.96 4.12
N GLU A 557 -5.20 -29.62 3.00
CA GLU A 557 -4.93 -31.03 2.74
C GLU A 557 -4.49 -31.25 1.29
N PHE A 558 -3.36 -31.91 1.10
CA PHE A 558 -2.81 -32.19 -0.24
C PHE A 558 -1.99 -33.48 -0.27
N ILE A 559 -1.80 -34.02 -1.47
CA ILE A 559 -0.86 -35.11 -1.74
C ILE A 559 0.38 -34.52 -2.40
N CYS A 560 1.56 -34.82 -1.84
CA CYS A 560 2.84 -34.46 -2.41
C CYS A 560 3.46 -35.69 -3.08
N GLU A 561 3.85 -35.56 -4.36
CA GLU A 561 4.52 -36.61 -5.12
C GLU A 561 5.85 -36.08 -5.68
N LEU A 562 6.96 -36.70 -5.27
CA LEU A 562 8.27 -36.49 -5.90
C LEU A 562 8.40 -37.46 -7.07
N LYS A 563 8.58 -36.94 -8.28
CA LYS A 563 8.72 -37.74 -9.51
C LYS A 563 10.06 -37.49 -10.18
N GLU A 564 10.66 -38.56 -10.68
CA GLU A 564 11.83 -38.56 -11.53
C GLU A 564 11.42 -38.88 -12.96
N HIS A 565 11.69 -37.94 -13.87
CA HIS A 565 11.39 -38.06 -15.29
C HIS A 565 12.63 -38.54 -16.06
N HIS A 566 12.43 -38.82 -17.35
CA HIS A 566 13.54 -39.01 -18.28
C HIS A 566 14.58 -37.87 -18.17
N GLU A 567 15.87 -38.19 -18.30
CA GLU A 567 17.01 -37.28 -18.09
C GLU A 567 17.29 -36.86 -16.63
N LYS A 568 16.76 -37.58 -15.63
CA LYS A 568 16.94 -37.30 -14.18
C LYS A 568 16.38 -35.94 -13.74
N LYS A 569 15.43 -35.39 -14.49
CA LYS A 569 14.70 -34.19 -14.06
C LYS A 569 13.77 -34.56 -12.90
N LEU A 570 13.84 -33.82 -11.80
CA LEU A 570 13.00 -34.04 -10.62
C LEU A 570 11.90 -32.98 -10.54
N THR A 571 10.69 -33.41 -10.24
CA THR A 571 9.55 -32.52 -9.99
C THR A 571 8.83 -32.91 -8.70
N VAL A 572 8.41 -31.91 -7.94
CA VAL A 572 7.48 -32.06 -6.81
C VAL A 572 6.10 -31.64 -7.28
N HIS A 573 5.14 -32.55 -7.24
CA HIS A 573 3.74 -32.28 -7.53
C HIS A 573 2.97 -32.14 -6.23
N LEU A 574 2.32 -31.00 -6.02
CA LEU A 574 1.43 -30.75 -4.89
C LEU A 574 -0.01 -30.74 -5.40
N ASN A 575 -0.77 -31.78 -5.06
CA ASN A 575 -2.14 -31.99 -5.46
C ASN A 575 -3.07 -31.65 -4.30
N PHE A 576 -3.55 -30.42 -4.30
CA PHE A 576 -4.41 -29.85 -3.26
C PHE A 576 -5.85 -30.36 -3.39
N MET A 577 -6.49 -30.64 -2.26
CA MET A 577 -7.88 -31.11 -2.20
C MET A 577 -8.89 -29.95 -2.19
N GLU A 578 -8.40 -28.72 -2.03
CA GLU A 578 -9.18 -27.50 -1.95
C GLU A 578 -9.63 -27.03 -3.33
N SER A 579 -10.88 -26.57 -3.39
CA SER A 579 -11.48 -25.98 -4.59
C SER A 579 -10.99 -24.57 -4.90
N LYS A 580 -10.25 -23.94 -3.97
CA LYS A 580 -9.69 -22.59 -4.06
C LYS A 580 -8.16 -22.65 -3.93
N PRO A 581 -7.41 -21.74 -4.59
CA PRO A 581 -5.96 -21.70 -4.48
C PRO A 581 -5.56 -21.27 -3.07
N PRO A 582 -4.93 -22.15 -2.28
CA PRO A 582 -4.46 -21.74 -0.98
C PRO A 582 -3.19 -20.90 -1.16
N ILE A 583 -3.05 -19.83 -0.37
CA ILE A 583 -1.79 -19.06 -0.28
C ILE A 583 -0.61 -20.00 0.02
N LEU A 584 -0.87 -21.11 0.73
CA LEU A 584 0.09 -22.17 0.99
C LEU A 584 0.74 -22.72 -0.29
N ALA A 585 0.02 -22.86 -1.40
CA ALA A 585 0.58 -23.36 -2.65
C ALA A 585 1.69 -22.44 -3.17
N VAL A 586 1.39 -21.14 -3.23
CA VAL A 586 2.35 -20.10 -3.63
C VAL A 586 3.52 -20.06 -2.65
N PHE A 587 3.27 -20.13 -1.35
CA PHE A 587 4.34 -20.20 -0.35
C PHE A 587 5.27 -21.41 -0.57
N LEU A 588 4.72 -22.61 -0.76
CA LEU A 588 5.52 -23.84 -0.89
C LEU A 588 6.41 -23.84 -2.13
N LYS A 589 5.99 -23.20 -3.22
CA LYS A 589 6.80 -23.12 -4.45
C LYS A 589 8.04 -22.24 -4.32
N GLU A 590 8.00 -21.20 -3.49
CA GLU A 590 9.23 -20.47 -3.10
C GLU A 590 9.99 -21.21 -1.99
N PHE A 591 9.28 -21.72 -1.00
CA PHE A 591 9.88 -22.22 0.23
C PHE A 591 10.64 -23.52 0.03
N ILE A 592 10.13 -24.46 -0.77
CA ILE A 592 10.74 -25.78 -0.97
C ILE A 592 12.12 -25.66 -1.65
N PRO A 593 12.26 -25.03 -2.85
CA PRO A 593 13.56 -24.90 -3.49
C PRO A 593 14.57 -24.14 -2.65
N ARG A 594 14.14 -23.07 -1.96
CA ARG A 594 15.00 -22.29 -1.05
C ARG A 594 15.49 -23.15 0.12
N THR A 595 14.61 -23.93 0.73
CA THR A 595 14.97 -24.77 1.88
C THR A 595 15.83 -25.96 1.46
N LEU A 596 15.61 -26.54 0.28
CA LEU A 596 16.49 -27.57 -0.26
C LEU A 596 17.93 -27.08 -0.45
N LYS A 597 18.13 -25.85 -0.95
CA LYS A 597 19.47 -25.23 -1.05
C LYS A 597 20.17 -25.01 0.30
N ILE A 598 19.41 -24.97 1.39
CA ILE A 598 19.93 -24.81 2.75
C ILE A 598 20.45 -26.14 3.32
N PHE A 599 19.90 -27.27 2.86
CA PHE A 599 20.29 -28.63 3.28
C PHE A 599 21.60 -29.08 2.64
#